data_AF-A0A7J3XGH9-F1
#
_entry.id   AF-A0A7J3XGH9-F1
#
_cell.length_a   1.000
_cell.length_b   1.000
_cell.length_c   1.000
_cell.angle_alpha   90.00
_cell.angle_beta   90.00
_cell.angle_gamma   90.00
#
_symmetry.space_group_name_H-M   'P 1'
#
loop_
_entity.id
_entity.type
_entity.pdbx_description
1 polymer ?
#
loop_
_entity_poly.entity_id
_entity_poly.type
_entity_poly.pdbx_seq_one_letter_code
_entity_poly.pdbx_strand_id
1 'polypeptide(L)'
;GGYAESTGTLYMRYRRVCESLGVEPLTQRRVSDIVNELDMMGVVTARVVSRGRYGKTKEIALAVDPETLLKALGSDSRVGEYVRVLKASRGR
;
A
#
# COMPACT_ATOMS: atom_id res chain seq x y z
N GLY A 1 -16.12 4.88 5.47
CA GLY A 1 -15.66 4.72 4.08
C GLY A 1 -14.16 4.66 4.09
N GLY A 2 -13.56 3.58 3.58
CA GLY A 2 -12.10 3.41 3.58
C GLY A 2 -11.42 4.55 2.82
N TYR A 3 -10.37 5.13 3.41
CA TYR A 3 -9.57 6.17 2.76
C TYR A 3 -8.97 5.62 1.46
N ALA A 4 -9.34 6.22 0.33
CA ALA A 4 -8.73 5.92 -0.96
C ALA A 4 -7.48 6.79 -1.15
N GLU A 5 -6.36 6.15 -1.50
CA GLU A 5 -5.07 6.80 -1.70
C GLU A 5 -4.73 6.85 -3.19
N SER A 6 -4.02 7.90 -3.63
CA SER A 6 -3.56 8.00 -5.02
C SER A 6 -2.33 7.13 -5.27
N THR A 7 -2.06 6.74 -6.52
CA THR A 7 -0.83 6.01 -6.89
C THR A 7 0.44 6.76 -6.48
N GLY A 8 0.44 8.10 -6.54
CA GLY A 8 1.57 8.93 -6.14
C GLY A 8 1.82 8.87 -4.63
N THR A 9 0.77 9.06 -3.83
CA THR A 9 0.87 9.00 -2.35
C THR A 9 1.27 7.61 -1.88
N LEU A 10 0.70 6.56 -2.49
CA LEU A 10 1.05 5.17 -2.20
C LEU A 10 2.54 4.91 -2.47
N TYR A 11 3.05 5.36 -3.62
CA TYR A 11 4.46 5.19 -3.96
C TYR A 11 5.39 5.90 -2.98
N MET A 12 5.05 7.13 -2.56
CA MET A 12 5.84 7.87 -1.57
C MET A 12 5.87 7.15 -0.21
N ARG A 13 4.75 6.57 0.22
CA ARG A 13 4.72 5.76 1.46
C ARG A 13 5.55 4.48 1.30
N TYR A 14 5.39 3.76 0.19
CA TYR A 14 6.18 2.56 -0.12
C TYR A 14 7.68 2.85 -0.04
N ARG A 15 8.15 3.94 -0.65
CA ARG A 15 9.56 4.35 -0.60
C ARG A 15 10.07 4.54 0.83
N ARG A 16 9.30 5.23 1.68
CA ARG A 16 9.68 5.43 3.09
C ARG A 16 9.77 4.12 3.86
N VAL A 17 8.88 3.17 3.57
CA VAL A 17 8.95 1.82 4.16
C VAL A 17 10.24 1.13 3.70
N CYS A 18 10.55 1.15 2.39
CA CYS A 18 11.78 0.58 1.85
C CYS A 18 13.04 1.17 2.50
N GLU A 19 13.10 2.50 2.64
CA GLU A 19 14.19 3.22 3.30
C GLU A 19 14.35 2.78 4.77
N SER A 20 13.24 2.63 5.51
CA SER A 20 13.28 2.16 6.90
C SER A 20 13.73 0.70 7.05
N LEU A 21 13.56 -0.10 6.00
CA LEU A 21 13.96 -1.51 5.95
C LEU A 21 15.34 -1.72 5.32
N GLY A 22 16.00 -0.65 4.86
CA GLY A 22 17.29 -0.74 4.17
C GLY A 22 17.23 -1.48 2.82
N VAL A 23 16.07 -1.46 2.15
CA VAL A 23 15.87 -2.11 0.83
C VAL A 23 15.72 -1.06 -0.27
N GLU A 24 16.29 -1.36 -1.44
CA GLU A 24 16.16 -0.48 -2.61
C GLU A 24 14.72 -0.47 -3.12
N PRO A 25 14.06 0.70 -3.25
CA PRO A 25 12.70 0.77 -3.75
C PRO A 25 12.61 0.46 -5.24
N LEU A 26 11.54 -0.23 -5.64
CA LEU A 26 11.19 -0.39 -7.04
C LEU A 26 10.76 0.96 -7.67
N THR A 27 10.73 0.99 -9.00
CA THR A 27 10.19 2.14 -9.73
C THR A 27 8.68 2.25 -9.53
N GLN A 28 8.14 3.47 -9.67
CA GLN A 28 6.70 3.72 -9.55
C GLN A 28 5.87 2.85 -10.52
N ARG A 29 6.39 2.57 -11.73
CA ARG A 29 5.74 1.70 -12.70
C ARG A 29 5.60 0.27 -12.17
N ARG A 30 6.67 -0.32 -11.63
CA ARG A 30 6.65 -1.68 -11.06
C ARG A 30 5.72 -1.78 -9.85
N VAL A 31 5.70 -0.76 -9.00
CA VAL A 31 4.75 -0.70 -7.88
C VAL A 31 3.31 -0.64 -8.38
N SER A 32 3.05 0.12 -9.45
CA SER A 32 1.71 0.14 -10.07
C SER A 32 1.32 -1.22 -10.66
N ASP A 33 2.26 -1.99 -11.22
CA ASP A 33 1.99 -3.35 -11.72
C ASP A 33 1.60 -4.27 -10.56
N ILE A 34 2.35 -4.25 -9.45
CA ILE A 34 2.05 -5.02 -8.23
C ILE A 34 0.67 -4.63 -7.66
N VAL A 35 0.31 -3.35 -7.67
CA VAL A 35 -1.03 -2.91 -7.24
C VAL A 35 -2.13 -3.51 -8.11
N ASN A 36 -1.93 -3.62 -9.42
CA ASN A 36 -2.90 -4.26 -10.31
C ASN A 36 -3.00 -5.77 -10.03
N GLU A 37 -1.88 -6.44 -9.72
CA GLU A 37 -1.90 -7.85 -9.30
C GLU A 37 -2.69 -8.05 -8.00
N LEU A 38 -2.49 -7.17 -7.01
CA LEU A 38 -3.25 -7.17 -5.76
C LEU A 38 -4.75 -6.88 -5.96
N ASP A 39 -5.09 -6.04 -6.93
CA ASP A 39 -6.48 -5.75 -7.35
C ASP A 39 -7.13 -6.99 -7.96
N MET A 40 -6.43 -7.70 -8.85
CA MET A 40 -6.90 -8.96 -9.43
C MET A 40 -7.08 -10.06 -8.38
N MET A 41 -6.26 -10.06 -7.32
CA MET A 41 -6.42 -10.98 -6.18
C MET A 41 -7.49 -10.55 -5.17
N GLY A 42 -8.10 -9.38 -5.34
CA GLY A 42 -9.14 -8.86 -4.44
C GLY A 42 -8.60 -8.39 -3.08
N VAL A 43 -7.31 -8.11 -2.96
CA VAL A 43 -6.69 -7.58 -1.73
C VAL A 43 -6.90 -6.07 -1.61
N VAL A 44 -6.83 -5.38 -2.75
CA VAL A 44 -7.12 -3.95 -2.89
C VAL A 44 -8.16 -3.75 -3.98
N THR A 45 -8.71 -2.54 -4.06
CA THR A 45 -9.44 -2.05 -5.23
C THR A 45 -8.69 -0.87 -5.83
N ALA A 46 -8.38 -0.92 -7.13
CA ALA A 46 -7.62 0.12 -7.83
C ALA A 46 -8.43 0.73 -8.99
N ARG A 47 -9.26 1.74 -8.69
CA ARG A 47 -10.13 2.39 -9.68
C ARG A 47 -9.44 3.54 -10.40
N VAL A 48 -9.45 3.53 -11.73
CA VAL A 48 -9.00 4.69 -12.53
C VAL A 48 -10.07 5.80 -12.48
N VAL A 49 -9.66 6.99 -12.08
CA VAL A 49 -10.50 8.19 -12.02
C VAL A 49 -9.93 9.27 -12.92
N SER A 50 -10.77 9.82 -13.79
CA SER A 50 -10.43 10.97 -14.63
C SER A 50 -10.58 12.26 -13.84
N ARG A 51 -9.54 13.08 -13.82
CA ARG A 51 -9.53 14.43 -13.22
C ARG A 51 -9.48 15.52 -14.31
N GLY A 52 -9.93 15.24 -15.53
CA GLY A 52 -9.94 16.19 -16.64
C GLY A 52 -8.52 16.61 -17.05
N ARG A 53 -8.26 17.93 -17.11
CA ARG A 53 -6.94 18.49 -17.48
C ARG A 53 -5.82 18.11 -16.50
N TYR A 54 -6.17 17.69 -15.28
CA TYR A 54 -5.21 17.20 -14.28
C TYR A 54 -4.83 15.72 -14.47
N GLY A 55 -5.28 15.09 -15.56
CA GLY A 55 -4.91 13.73 -15.94
C GLY A 55 -5.79 12.65 -15.31
N LYS A 56 -5.27 11.42 -15.31
CA LYS A 56 -5.92 10.24 -14.71
C LYS A 56 -5.08 9.76 -13.53
N THR A 57 -5.74 9.34 -12.46
CA THR A 57 -5.08 8.72 -11.30
C THR A 57 -5.80 7.43 -10.91
N LYS A 58 -5.13 6.52 -10.20
CA LYS A 58 -5.82 5.41 -9.53
C LYS A 58 -6.13 5.81 -8.10
N GLU A 59 -7.37 5.60 -7.71
CA GLU A 59 -7.80 5.59 -6.32
C GLU A 59 -7.72 4.16 -5.80
N ILE A 60 -6.93 3.97 -4.74
CA ILE A 60 -6.55 2.66 -4.22
C ILE A 60 -7.09 2.53 -2.80
N ALA A 61 -7.87 1.49 -2.54
CA ALA A 61 -8.44 1.20 -1.23
C ALA A 61 -8.21 -0.28 -0.85
N LEU A 62 -8.18 -0.59 0.44
CA LEU A 62 -8.17 -1.98 0.90
C LEU A 62 -9.53 -2.62 0.62
N ALA A 63 -9.52 -3.82 0.02
CA ALA A 63 -10.71 -4.64 -0.21
C ALA A 63 -10.90 -5.72 0.87
N VAL A 64 -9.86 -5.95 1.69
CA VAL A 64 -9.86 -6.88 2.83
C VAL A 64 -9.87 -6.14 4.16
N ASP A 65 -10.26 -6.85 5.21
CA ASP A 65 -10.20 -6.36 6.58
C ASP A 65 -8.75 -6.02 7.00
N PRO A 66 -8.47 -4.79 7.48
CA PRO A 66 -7.12 -4.40 7.89
C PRO A 66 -6.53 -5.24 9.01
N GLU A 67 -7.33 -5.72 9.96
CA GLU A 67 -6.80 -6.54 11.07
C GLU A 67 -6.30 -7.89 10.56
N THR A 68 -7.05 -8.51 9.66
CA THR A 68 -6.69 -9.75 8.98
C THR A 68 -5.40 -9.60 8.19
N LEU A 69 -5.28 -8.52 7.40
CA LEU A 69 -4.05 -8.22 6.65
C LEU A 69 -2.85 -8.02 7.59
N LEU A 70 -3.02 -7.24 8.66
CA LEU A 70 -1.95 -6.99 9.64
C LEU A 70 -1.55 -8.26 10.39
N LYS A 71 -2.47 -9.19 10.64
CA LYS A 71 -2.16 -10.49 11.25
C LYS A 71 -1.30 -11.35 10.32
N ALA A 72 -1.67 -11.44 9.04
CA ALA A 72 -0.92 -12.18 8.03
C ALA A 72 0.49 -11.59 7.81
N LEU A 73 0.61 -10.25 7.72
CA LEU A 73 1.91 -9.59 7.59
C LEU A 73 2.75 -9.69 8.87
N GLY A 74 2.11 -9.76 10.05
CA GLY A 74 2.81 -9.89 11.34
C GLY A 74 3.56 -11.21 11.54
N SER A 75 3.18 -12.26 10.80
CA SER A 75 3.89 -13.55 10.76
C SER A 75 5.06 -13.59 9.76
N ASP A 76 5.18 -12.60 8.87
CA ASP A 76 6.26 -12.56 7.88
C ASP A 76 7.60 -12.18 8.55
N SER A 77 8.67 -12.88 8.18
CA SER A 77 10.00 -12.68 8.78
C SER A 77 10.70 -11.38 8.37
N ARG A 78 10.31 -10.79 7.23
CA ARG A 78 10.91 -9.56 6.69
C ARG A 78 10.12 -8.32 7.07
N VAL A 79 8.79 -8.41 7.06
CA VAL A 79 7.89 -7.26 7.25
C VAL A 79 7.21 -7.27 8.63
N GLY A 80 7.19 -8.41 9.32
CA GLY A 80 6.49 -8.57 10.60
C GLY A 80 7.01 -7.65 11.69
N GLU A 81 8.32 -7.38 11.75
CA GLU A 81 8.88 -6.43 12.73
C GLU A 81 8.37 -5.00 12.48
N TYR A 82 8.38 -4.54 11.23
CA TYR A 82 7.86 -3.23 10.85
C TYR A 82 6.37 -3.09 11.21
N VAL A 83 5.58 -4.15 10.99
CA VAL A 83 4.16 -4.18 11.36
C VAL A 83 3.97 -4.04 12.88
N ARG A 84 4.81 -4.70 13.69
CA ARG A 84 4.76 -4.57 15.16
C ARG A 84 5.06 -3.14 15.61
N VAL A 85 6.08 -2.50 15.02
CA VAL A 85 6.44 -1.10 15.29
C VAL A 85 5.29 -0.14 14.91
N LEU A 86 4.65 -0.36 13.76
CA LEU A 86 3.49 0.42 13.35
C LEU A 86 2.29 0.28 14.30
N LYS A 87 2.04 -0.93 14.82
CA LYS A 87 0.98 -1.15 15.82
C LYS A 87 1.29 -0.45 17.14
N ALA A 88 2.54 -0.50 17.61
CA ALA A 88 2.97 0.12 18.86
C ALA A 88 2.89 1.65 18.82
N SER A 89 3.15 2.27 17.66
CA SER A 89 3.09 3.73 17.50
C SER A 89 1.67 4.30 17.39
N ARG A 90 0.67 3.47 17.05
CA ARG A 90 -0.76 3.85 17.00
C ARG A 90 -1.50 3.67 18.34
N GLY A 91 -0.87 3.07 19.34
CA GLY A 91 -1.42 2.85 20.68
C GLY A 91 -1.09 3.94 21.71
N ARG A 92 -0.61 5.12 21.26
CA ARG A 92 -0.46 6.31 22.09
C ARG A 92 -1.42 7.40 21.64
#